data_AF-A0A6J4JSW0-F1
#
_entry.id   AF-A0A6J4JSW0-F1
#
_cell.length_a   1.000
_cell.length_b   1.000
_cell.length_c   1.000
_cell.angle_alpha   90.00
_cell.angle_beta   90.00
_cell.angle_gamma   90.00
#
_symmetry.space_group_name_H-M   'P 1'
#
loop_
_entity.id
_entity.type
_entity.pdbx_description
1 polymer ?
#
loop_
_entity_poly.entity_id
_entity_poly.type
_entity_poly.pdbx_seq_one_letter_code
_entity_poly.pdbx_strand_id
1 'polypeptide(L)'
;MAPKKRRKFNTCPNCAYQFQGVDNYCPNCGQENHNLNVPFKHLFLELLEGTLHFDTKFGHTIKLLLFKPGRLTEQFVQNKRAAYVPPIRLYVFISFIFFLVIAADSLHKSEETGVQASVTTSTAIEEDPNQDFDSNQIRENFTRIAAITDPAKLDSILRADNIPQNNFTRTGLQKVARFISYSPAERSHRFYKNVSLMMFLFMPFFALILKGAYFRQKRNYIQHLIFSIHFHCFLFLIFTVSVLLDALFGSNVTEPFAILI
;
A
#
# COMPACT_ATOMS: atom_id res chain seq x y z
N MET A 1 -9.40 -29.16 18.92
CA MET A 1 -8.39 -28.30 18.27
C MET A 1 -7.31 -29.21 17.70
N ALA A 2 -7.24 -29.40 16.37
CA ALA A 2 -6.24 -30.31 15.78
C ALA A 2 -4.82 -29.78 16.06
N PRO A 3 -3.86 -30.63 16.45
CA PRO A 3 -2.51 -30.18 16.75
C PRO A 3 -1.89 -29.56 15.49
N LYS A 4 -1.65 -28.24 15.51
CA LYS A 4 -0.93 -27.51 14.45
C LYS A 4 0.42 -28.24 14.25
N LYS A 5 0.66 -28.81 13.07
CA LYS A 5 1.90 -29.53 12.71
C LYS A 5 3.04 -28.50 12.56
N ARG A 6 3.59 -28.06 13.69
CA ARG A 6 4.66 -27.05 13.77
C ARG A 6 6.00 -27.73 13.54
N ARG A 7 6.82 -27.22 12.61
CA ARG A 7 8.25 -27.59 12.54
C ARG A 7 8.95 -26.87 13.69
N LYS A 8 9.29 -27.62 14.73
CA LYS A 8 9.97 -27.11 15.93
C LYS A 8 11.48 -27.22 15.78
N PHE A 9 12.21 -26.32 16.40
CA PHE A 9 13.67 -26.37 16.48
C PHE A 9 14.10 -27.09 17.76
N ASN A 10 15.26 -27.75 17.72
CA ASN A 10 15.91 -28.34 18.89
C ASN A 10 16.76 -27.31 19.65
N THR A 11 17.07 -26.18 19.01
CA THR A 11 17.80 -25.05 19.61
C THR A 11 17.09 -23.75 19.30
N CYS A 12 16.93 -22.87 20.29
CA CYS A 12 16.27 -21.59 20.13
C CYS A 12 17.12 -20.65 19.24
N PRO A 13 16.60 -20.15 18.11
CA PRO A 13 17.37 -19.27 17.21
C PRO A 13 17.66 -17.88 17.79
N ASN A 14 17.02 -17.49 18.91
CA ASN A 14 17.23 -16.19 19.55
C ASN A 14 18.29 -16.22 20.66
N CYS A 15 18.19 -17.13 21.61
CA CYS A 15 19.10 -17.23 22.77
C CYS A 15 19.97 -18.50 22.79
N ALA A 16 19.94 -19.31 21.73
CA ALA A 16 20.67 -20.57 21.61
C ALA A 16 20.38 -21.64 22.69
N TYR A 17 19.26 -21.51 23.42
CA TYR A 17 18.83 -22.50 24.41
C TYR A 17 18.50 -23.85 23.75
N GLN A 18 19.04 -24.95 24.29
CA GLN A 18 18.77 -26.32 23.85
C GLN A 18 17.45 -26.81 24.45
N PHE A 19 16.48 -27.18 23.61
CA PHE A 19 15.20 -27.71 24.08
C PHE A 19 15.37 -29.17 24.53
N GLN A 20 14.90 -29.48 25.73
CA GLN A 20 14.92 -30.84 26.27
C GLN A 20 13.70 -31.67 25.79
N GLY A 21 12.71 -31.04 25.15
CA GLY A 21 11.52 -31.68 24.63
C GLY A 21 10.83 -30.88 23.53
N VAL A 22 9.56 -31.21 23.26
CA VAL A 22 8.76 -30.63 22.18
C VAL A 22 8.06 -29.35 22.66
N ASP A 23 8.80 -28.43 23.27
CA ASP A 23 8.24 -27.22 23.88
C ASP A 23 7.71 -26.25 22.82
N ASN A 24 6.58 -25.59 23.12
CA ASN A 24 5.99 -24.57 22.23
C ASN A 24 6.67 -23.20 22.37
N TYR A 25 7.31 -22.92 23.51
CA TYR A 25 7.95 -21.64 23.81
C TYR A 25 9.29 -21.88 24.49
N CYS A 26 10.25 -20.98 24.27
CA CYS A 26 11.54 -21.01 24.93
C CYS A 26 11.42 -20.51 26.37
N PRO A 27 11.83 -21.30 27.39
CA PRO A 27 11.76 -20.88 28.78
C PRO A 27 12.73 -19.73 29.11
N ASN A 28 13.83 -19.60 28.38
CA ASN A 28 14.85 -18.57 28.62
C ASN A 28 14.47 -17.19 28.04
N CYS A 29 13.97 -17.14 26.80
CA CYS A 29 13.70 -15.87 26.11
C CYS A 29 12.24 -15.63 25.71
N GLY A 30 11.33 -16.56 26.05
CA GLY A 30 9.90 -16.46 25.72
C GLY A 30 9.55 -16.58 24.23
N GLN A 31 10.52 -16.92 23.35
CA GLN A 31 10.24 -17.05 21.92
C GLN A 31 9.41 -18.30 21.61
N GLU A 32 8.36 -18.15 20.79
CA GLU A 32 7.59 -19.28 20.27
C GLU A 32 8.44 -20.16 19.33
N ASN A 33 8.44 -21.46 19.60
CA ASN A 33 9.20 -22.48 18.89
C ASN A 33 8.44 -22.97 17.64
N HIS A 34 8.35 -22.11 16.62
CA HIS A 34 7.83 -22.48 15.31
C HIS A 34 8.66 -21.90 14.17
N ASN A 35 8.80 -22.67 13.08
CA ASN A 35 9.46 -22.20 11.87
C ASN A 35 8.57 -21.20 11.09
N LEU A 36 9.20 -20.21 10.45
CA LEU A 36 8.56 -19.19 9.62
C LEU A 36 8.22 -19.66 8.20
N ASN A 37 8.79 -20.79 7.75
CA ASN A 37 8.53 -21.41 6.44
C ASN A 37 7.19 -22.17 6.48
N VAL A 38 6.11 -21.46 6.78
CA VAL A 38 4.73 -21.93 6.72
C VAL A 38 4.04 -21.34 5.48
N PRO A 39 3.01 -22.03 4.93
CA PRO A 39 2.25 -21.47 3.82
C PRO A 39 1.53 -20.18 4.25
N PHE A 40 1.36 -19.25 3.31
CA PHE A 40 0.71 -17.95 3.51
C PHE A 40 -0.62 -18.03 4.28
N LYS A 41 -1.42 -19.08 4.04
CA LYS A 41 -2.69 -19.33 4.72
C LYS A 41 -2.57 -19.37 6.25
N HIS A 42 -1.50 -19.96 6.78
CA HIS A 42 -1.29 -20.01 8.23
C HIS A 42 -1.10 -18.61 8.81
N LEU A 43 -0.33 -17.77 8.12
CA LEU A 43 -0.04 -16.40 8.53
C LEU A 43 -1.30 -15.53 8.54
N PHE A 44 -2.21 -15.74 7.58
CA PHE A 44 -3.50 -15.03 7.51
C PHE A 44 -4.50 -15.46 8.61
N LEU A 45 -4.51 -16.73 8.99
CA LEU A 45 -5.35 -17.21 10.10
C LEU A 45 -4.85 -16.69 11.45
N GLU A 46 -3.53 -16.64 11.63
CA GLU A 46 -2.89 -16.10 12.82
C GLU A 46 -3.10 -14.58 12.97
N LEU A 47 -3.23 -13.87 11.84
CA LEU A 47 -3.73 -12.51 11.82
C LEU A 47 -5.13 -12.43 12.45
N LEU A 48 -6.12 -13.14 11.90
CA LEU A 48 -7.51 -13.05 12.39
C LEU A 48 -7.67 -13.43 13.88
N GLU A 49 -6.82 -14.31 14.40
CA GLU A 49 -6.89 -14.83 15.76
C GLU A 49 -6.26 -13.89 16.82
N GLY A 50 -5.43 -12.91 16.43
CA GLY A 50 -4.55 -12.22 17.39
C GLY A 50 -4.28 -10.72 17.17
N THR A 51 -5.11 -10.00 16.40
CA THR A 51 -4.79 -8.61 15.99
C THR A 51 -5.06 -7.51 17.03
N LEU A 52 -5.90 -7.73 18.05
CA LEU A 52 -6.34 -6.65 18.94
C LEU A 52 -5.55 -6.50 20.26
N HIS A 53 -4.44 -7.23 20.44
CA HIS A 53 -3.59 -7.07 21.61
C HIS A 53 -2.42 -6.11 21.32
N PHE A 54 -2.34 -5.04 22.11
CA PHE A 54 -1.18 -4.14 22.09
C PHE A 54 0.06 -4.88 22.62
N ASP A 55 1.09 -4.97 21.80
CA ASP A 55 2.30 -5.73 22.10
C ASP A 55 3.33 -4.80 22.78
N THR A 56 3.84 -5.19 23.96
CA THR A 56 4.86 -4.40 24.69
C THR A 56 6.15 -4.22 23.89
N LYS A 57 6.38 -5.06 22.87
CA LYS A 57 7.52 -5.02 21.93
C LYS A 57 7.43 -3.90 20.89
N PHE A 58 6.30 -3.19 20.83
CA PHE A 58 6.02 -2.20 19.78
C PHE A 58 7.07 -1.09 19.73
N GLY A 59 7.38 -0.46 20.87
CA GLY A 59 8.35 0.65 20.90
C GLY A 59 9.75 0.25 20.42
N HIS A 60 10.24 -0.93 20.83
CA HIS A 60 11.52 -1.45 20.36
C HIS A 60 11.51 -1.70 18.85
N THR A 61 10.41 -2.25 18.32
CA THR A 61 10.23 -2.54 16.90
C THR A 61 10.21 -1.24 16.07
N ILE A 62 9.45 -0.22 16.49
CA ILE A 62 9.35 1.07 15.80
C ILE A 62 10.70 1.79 15.78
N LYS A 63 11.41 1.82 16.91
CA LYS A 63 12.76 2.42 16.97
C LYS A 63 13.69 1.73 15.96
N LEU A 64 13.70 0.40 15.90
CA LEU A 64 14.55 -0.30 14.95
C LEU A 64 14.09 -0.07 13.50
N LEU A 65 12.78 0.01 13.26
CA LEU A 65 12.22 0.25 11.93
C LEU A 65 12.59 1.62 11.37
N LEU A 66 12.53 2.69 12.19
CA LEU A 66 12.87 4.05 11.76
C LEU A 66 14.37 4.26 11.58
N PHE A 67 15.20 3.77 12.51
CA PHE A 67 16.63 4.08 12.48
C PHE A 67 17.48 3.03 11.75
N LYS A 68 17.01 1.77 11.62
CA LYS A 68 17.74 0.64 10.99
C LYS A 68 16.77 -0.37 10.34
N PRO A 69 15.98 0.03 9.32
CA PRO A 69 14.89 -0.81 8.77
C PRO A 69 15.37 -2.17 8.25
N GLY A 70 16.55 -2.23 7.63
CA GLY A 70 17.12 -3.47 7.11
C GLY A 70 17.46 -4.51 8.20
N ARG A 71 17.91 -4.05 9.37
CA ARG A 71 18.34 -4.92 10.47
C ARG A 71 17.16 -5.66 11.12
N LEU A 72 16.02 -4.99 11.25
CA LEU A 72 14.79 -5.61 11.76
C LEU A 72 14.39 -6.79 10.87
N THR A 73 14.31 -6.56 9.55
CA THR A 73 13.94 -7.60 8.59
C THR A 73 14.92 -8.76 8.60
N GLU A 74 16.23 -8.46 8.60
CA GLU A 74 17.27 -9.47 8.62
C GLU A 74 17.16 -10.39 9.86
N GLN A 75 17.07 -9.80 11.05
CA GLN A 75 16.97 -10.57 12.29
C GLN A 75 15.68 -11.39 12.35
N PHE A 76 14.57 -10.83 11.85
CA PHE A 76 13.30 -11.54 11.80
C PHE A 76 13.36 -12.77 10.87
N VAL A 77 13.96 -12.63 9.68
CA VAL A 77 14.18 -13.73 8.73
C VAL A 77 15.15 -14.79 9.28
N GLN A 78 16.12 -14.38 10.10
CA GLN A 78 17.01 -15.28 10.85
C GLN A 78 16.30 -16.00 12.03
N ASN A 79 14.99 -15.83 12.21
CA ASN A 79 14.20 -16.37 13.33
C ASN A 79 14.57 -15.79 14.71
N LYS A 80 15.24 -14.62 14.80
CA LYS A 80 15.47 -13.91 16.07
C LYS A 80 14.30 -12.94 16.33
N ARG A 81 13.19 -13.45 16.87
CA ARG A 81 11.88 -12.76 16.86
C ARG A 81 11.34 -12.35 18.23
N ALA A 82 11.93 -12.82 19.33
CA ALA A 82 11.36 -12.62 20.67
C ALA A 82 11.10 -11.16 21.02
N ALA A 83 11.95 -10.24 20.56
CA ALA A 83 11.91 -8.81 20.86
C ALA A 83 11.07 -7.98 19.86
N TYR A 84 10.54 -8.59 18.79
CA TYR A 84 9.88 -7.86 17.70
C TYR A 84 8.41 -8.21 17.59
N VAL A 85 7.60 -7.21 17.23
CA VAL A 85 6.19 -7.42 16.89
C VAL A 85 6.09 -8.23 15.59
N PRO A 86 5.21 -9.23 15.50
CA PRO A 86 4.97 -9.95 14.24
C PRO A 86 4.62 -8.99 13.08
N PRO A 87 5.21 -9.16 11.88
CA PRO A 87 5.12 -8.19 10.79
C PRO A 87 3.69 -7.83 10.39
N ILE A 88 2.80 -8.81 10.30
CA ILE A 88 1.41 -8.53 9.90
C ILE A 88 0.68 -7.71 10.98
N ARG A 89 0.84 -8.06 12.26
CA ARG A 89 0.25 -7.29 13.37
C ARG A 89 0.78 -5.86 13.36
N LEU A 90 2.09 -5.70 13.18
CA LEU A 90 2.75 -4.40 13.06
C LEU A 90 2.14 -3.58 11.91
N TYR A 91 1.94 -4.20 10.75
CA TYR A 91 1.35 -3.55 9.57
C TYR A 91 -0.08 -3.07 9.81
N VAL A 92 -0.94 -3.93 10.37
CA VAL A 92 -2.33 -3.55 10.66
C VAL A 92 -2.39 -2.38 11.63
N PHE A 93 -1.58 -2.42 12.68
CA PHE A 93 -1.52 -1.34 13.66
C PHE A 93 -1.03 -0.03 13.05
N ILE A 94 0.10 -0.04 12.33
CA ILE A 94 0.64 1.18 11.70
C ILE A 94 -0.32 1.73 10.63
N SER A 95 -0.93 0.86 9.82
CA SER A 95 -1.91 1.27 8.81
C SER A 95 -3.13 1.93 9.46
N PHE A 96 -3.64 1.36 10.54
CA PHE A 96 -4.75 1.94 11.29
C PHE A 96 -4.41 3.36 11.79
N ILE A 97 -3.24 3.54 12.41
CA ILE A 97 -2.78 4.85 12.88
C ILE A 97 -2.60 5.84 11.71
N PHE A 98 -1.97 5.42 10.62
CA PHE A 98 -1.77 6.26 9.43
C PHE A 98 -3.10 6.76 8.84
N PHE A 99 -4.07 5.88 8.62
CA PHE A 99 -5.37 6.28 8.08
C PHE A 99 -6.18 7.11 9.08
N LEU A 100 -6.03 6.87 10.38
CA LEU A 100 -6.66 7.70 11.41
C LEU A 100 -6.09 9.13 11.40
N VAL A 101 -4.78 9.29 11.23
CA VAL A 101 -4.13 10.60 11.11
C VAL A 101 -4.58 11.33 9.84
N ILE A 102 -4.61 10.65 8.69
CA ILE A 102 -5.13 11.25 7.45
C ILE A 102 -6.59 11.66 7.59
N ALA A 103 -7.42 10.81 8.21
CA ALA A 103 -8.82 11.14 8.45
C ALA A 103 -8.92 12.39 9.33
N ALA A 104 -8.19 12.46 10.45
CA ALA A 104 -8.18 13.62 11.33
C ALA A 104 -7.73 14.92 10.63
N ASP A 105 -6.64 14.86 9.83
CA ASP A 105 -6.17 15.99 9.02
C ASP A 105 -7.23 16.46 8.01
N SER A 106 -7.93 15.52 7.36
CA SER A 106 -8.99 15.85 6.41
C SER A 106 -10.19 16.55 7.04
N LEU A 107 -10.55 16.20 8.29
CA LEU A 107 -11.59 16.90 9.05
C LEU A 107 -11.16 18.34 9.36
N HIS A 108 -9.91 18.54 9.80
CA HIS A 108 -9.41 19.86 10.16
C HIS A 108 -9.41 20.83 8.95
N LYS A 109 -8.95 20.36 7.78
CA LYS A 109 -8.94 21.16 6.53
C LYS A 109 -10.34 21.51 6.02
N SER A 110 -11.34 20.67 6.29
CA SER A 110 -12.72 20.91 5.86
C SER A 110 -13.36 22.11 6.57
N GLU A 111 -12.92 22.42 7.79
CA GLU A 111 -13.43 23.54 8.59
C GLU A 111 -12.86 24.89 8.10
N GLU A 112 -11.59 24.91 7.67
CA GLU A 112 -10.94 26.13 7.12
C GLU A 112 -11.43 26.49 5.70
N THR A 113 -11.78 25.49 4.89
CA THR A 113 -12.21 25.71 3.49
C THR A 113 -13.64 26.27 3.39
N GLY A 114 -14.43 26.19 4.47
CA GLY A 114 -15.82 26.70 4.51
C GLY A 114 -15.97 28.22 4.54
N VAL A 115 -14.87 28.98 4.71
CA VAL A 115 -14.91 30.45 4.92
C VAL A 115 -14.49 31.26 3.69
N GLN A 116 -13.94 30.65 2.62
CA GLN A 116 -13.46 31.36 1.41
C GLN A 116 -14.17 30.99 0.10
N ALA A 117 -15.43 30.55 0.15
CA ALA A 117 -16.24 30.24 -1.04
C ALA A 117 -17.04 31.43 -1.61
N SER A 118 -16.73 32.67 -1.19
CA SER A 118 -17.26 33.88 -1.79
C SER A 118 -16.13 34.87 -2.00
N VAL A 119 -16.03 35.42 -3.21
CA VAL A 119 -15.03 36.38 -3.71
C VAL A 119 -13.77 35.74 -4.29
N THR A 120 -13.84 35.35 -5.56
CA THR A 120 -13.02 35.98 -6.63
C THR A 120 -13.69 35.71 -7.98
N THR A 121 -14.45 36.71 -8.41
CA THR A 121 -14.96 36.92 -9.76
C THR A 121 -13.79 37.25 -10.69
N SER A 122 -13.73 36.54 -11.82
CA SER A 122 -13.20 36.98 -13.12
C SER A 122 -11.82 37.65 -13.12
N THR A 123 -10.78 36.87 -13.41
CA THR A 123 -9.59 37.39 -14.11
C THR A 123 -9.41 36.63 -15.41
N ALA A 124 -9.42 37.42 -16.48
CA ALA A 124 -9.27 37.03 -17.86
C ALA A 124 -8.01 36.17 -18.08
N ILE A 125 -8.17 35.10 -18.86
CA ILE A 125 -7.06 34.45 -19.53
C ILE A 125 -6.74 35.32 -20.74
N GLU A 126 -5.58 35.97 -20.73
CA GLU A 126 -4.96 36.52 -21.94
C GLU A 126 -4.49 35.34 -22.80
N GLU A 127 -5.08 35.22 -24.00
CA GLU A 127 -4.70 34.20 -24.98
C GLU A 127 -3.38 34.61 -25.67
N ASP A 128 -2.35 33.76 -25.51
CA ASP A 128 -1.10 33.81 -26.29
C ASP A 128 -1.37 33.28 -27.73
N PRO A 129 -1.21 34.07 -28.81
CA PRO A 129 -1.74 33.74 -30.13
C PRO A 129 -0.84 32.87 -31.03
N ASN A 130 0.15 32.14 -30.51
CA ASN A 130 1.14 31.47 -31.37
C ASN A 130 1.43 29.98 -31.05
N GLN A 131 0.38 29.18 -30.92
CA GLN A 131 0.46 27.75 -31.27
C GLN A 131 -0.71 27.37 -32.17
N ASP A 132 -0.39 26.96 -33.40
CA ASP A 132 -1.32 26.35 -34.35
C ASP A 132 -1.72 24.97 -33.82
N PHE A 133 -2.59 24.99 -32.81
CA PHE A 133 -3.18 23.82 -32.18
C PHE A 133 -4.49 23.57 -32.93
N ASP A 134 -4.53 22.55 -33.79
CA ASP A 134 -5.73 22.19 -34.56
C ASP A 134 -6.87 21.77 -33.62
N SER A 135 -7.64 22.77 -33.20
CA SER A 135 -8.77 22.68 -32.28
C SER A 135 -9.87 21.75 -32.81
N ASN A 136 -9.92 21.51 -34.12
CA ASN A 136 -10.88 20.57 -34.72
C ASN A 136 -10.48 19.12 -34.48
N GLN A 137 -9.20 18.78 -34.60
CA GLN A 137 -8.69 17.43 -34.33
C GLN A 137 -8.89 17.01 -32.88
N ILE A 138 -8.66 17.92 -31.95
CA ILE A 138 -8.84 17.65 -30.51
C ILE A 138 -10.31 17.45 -30.18
N ARG A 139 -11.19 18.26 -30.77
CA ARG A 139 -12.65 18.15 -30.59
C ARG A 139 -13.19 16.85 -31.19
N GLU A 140 -12.64 16.41 -32.31
CA GLU A 140 -12.96 15.13 -32.94
C GLU A 140 -12.46 13.94 -32.11
N ASN A 141 -11.24 14.02 -31.57
CA ASN A 141 -10.69 12.99 -30.67
C ASN A 141 -11.49 12.90 -29.37
N PHE A 142 -11.91 14.03 -28.78
CA PHE A 142 -12.70 14.05 -27.55
C PHE A 142 -14.12 13.47 -27.76
N THR A 143 -14.75 13.79 -28.89
CA THR A 143 -16.07 13.23 -29.26
C THR A 143 -16.01 11.75 -29.57
N ARG A 144 -14.93 11.26 -30.21
CA ARG A 144 -14.66 9.83 -30.38
C ARG A 144 -14.45 9.13 -29.04
N ILE A 145 -13.65 9.68 -28.12
CA ILE A 145 -13.46 9.10 -26.77
C ILE A 145 -14.78 9.02 -25.99
N ALA A 146 -15.62 10.06 -26.05
CA ALA A 146 -16.94 10.07 -25.42
C ALA A 146 -17.91 9.06 -26.06
N ALA A 147 -17.78 8.80 -27.37
CA ALA A 147 -18.57 7.81 -28.09
C ALA A 147 -18.19 6.35 -27.74
N ILE A 148 -16.94 6.07 -27.35
CA ILE A 148 -16.49 4.73 -26.91
C ILE A 148 -17.09 4.38 -25.53
N THR A 149 -17.57 5.35 -24.76
CA THR A 149 -18.23 5.15 -23.46
C THR A 149 -19.66 4.61 -23.59
N ASP A 150 -20.33 4.90 -24.72
CA ASP A 150 -21.69 4.42 -25.02
C ASP A 150 -21.63 3.05 -25.74
N PRO A 151 -22.20 1.97 -25.16
CA PRO A 151 -22.16 0.64 -25.77
C PRO A 151 -22.78 0.60 -27.17
N ALA A 152 -23.72 1.49 -27.50
CA ALA A 152 -24.36 1.53 -28.82
C ALA A 152 -23.43 2.12 -29.91
N LYS A 153 -22.60 3.11 -29.55
CA LYS A 153 -21.62 3.75 -30.46
C LYS A 153 -20.29 2.99 -30.51
N LEU A 154 -19.98 2.21 -29.48
CA LEU A 154 -18.79 1.35 -29.48
C LEU A 154 -18.82 0.33 -30.62
N ASP A 155 -19.97 -0.29 -30.87
CA ASP A 155 -20.12 -1.32 -31.90
C ASP A 155 -20.03 -0.75 -33.33
N SER A 156 -20.31 0.54 -33.55
CA SER A 156 -20.10 1.19 -34.84
C SER A 156 -18.63 1.56 -35.06
N ILE A 157 -17.92 2.03 -34.03
CA ILE A 157 -16.48 2.34 -34.08
C ILE A 157 -15.66 1.06 -34.34
N LEU A 158 -15.96 -0.04 -33.65
CA LEU A 158 -15.27 -1.32 -33.85
C LEU A 158 -15.43 -1.86 -35.29
N ARG A 159 -16.54 -1.57 -35.97
CA ARG A 159 -16.75 -1.93 -37.38
C ARG A 159 -16.01 -1.00 -38.34
N ALA A 160 -16.00 0.30 -38.05
CA ALA A 160 -15.31 1.30 -38.87
C ALA A 160 -13.78 1.08 -38.91
N ASP A 161 -13.19 0.72 -37.77
CA ASP A 161 -11.74 0.54 -37.63
C ASP A 161 -11.25 -0.90 -37.86
N ASN A 162 -12.11 -1.81 -38.35
CA ASN A 162 -11.79 -3.23 -38.56
C ASN A 162 -11.18 -3.94 -37.33
N ILE A 163 -11.62 -3.59 -36.12
CA ILE A 163 -11.12 -4.19 -34.87
C ILE A 163 -11.90 -5.49 -34.60
N PRO A 164 -11.23 -6.60 -34.24
CA PRO A 164 -11.90 -7.86 -33.94
C PRO A 164 -12.95 -7.70 -32.84
N GLN A 165 -14.20 -8.06 -33.12
CA GLN A 165 -15.35 -7.91 -32.22
C GLN A 165 -15.48 -9.08 -31.24
N ASN A 166 -14.43 -9.35 -30.48
CA ASN A 166 -14.46 -10.34 -29.41
C ASN A 166 -15.04 -9.71 -28.12
N ASN A 167 -15.64 -10.53 -27.25
CA ASN A 167 -16.13 -10.09 -25.94
C ASN A 167 -15.03 -9.43 -25.09
N PHE A 168 -13.78 -9.88 -25.26
CA PHE A 168 -12.62 -9.31 -24.60
C PHE A 168 -12.27 -7.90 -25.10
N THR A 169 -12.28 -7.68 -26.42
CA THR A 169 -11.98 -6.36 -27.01
C THR A 169 -13.10 -5.37 -26.70
N ARG A 170 -14.37 -5.78 -26.82
CA ARG A 170 -15.51 -4.93 -26.45
C ARG A 170 -15.48 -4.50 -24.99
N THR A 171 -15.29 -5.46 -24.08
CA THR A 171 -15.23 -5.18 -22.63
C THR A 171 -13.98 -4.38 -22.25
N GLY A 172 -12.85 -4.65 -22.91
CA GLY A 172 -11.60 -3.92 -22.73
C GLY A 172 -11.73 -2.45 -23.14
N LEU A 173 -12.14 -2.17 -24.39
CA LEU A 173 -12.33 -0.81 -24.89
C LEU A 173 -13.37 -0.03 -24.06
N GLN A 174 -14.50 -0.65 -23.70
CA GLN A 174 -15.52 0.02 -22.90
C GLN A 174 -15.04 0.38 -21.48
N LYS A 175 -14.19 -0.46 -20.87
CA LYS A 175 -13.59 -0.15 -19.56
C LYS A 175 -12.53 0.93 -19.67
N VAL A 176 -11.70 0.89 -20.71
CA VAL A 176 -10.66 1.91 -20.97
C VAL A 176 -11.30 3.27 -21.25
N ALA A 177 -12.32 3.34 -22.11
CA ALA A 177 -13.02 4.59 -22.40
C ALA A 177 -13.72 5.17 -21.17
N ARG A 178 -14.41 4.32 -20.38
CA ARG A 178 -14.97 4.76 -19.09
C ARG A 178 -13.90 5.29 -18.14
N PHE A 179 -12.72 4.67 -18.10
CA PHE A 179 -11.62 5.11 -17.25
C PHE A 179 -11.03 6.45 -17.71
N ILE A 180 -10.88 6.65 -19.03
CA ILE A 180 -10.36 7.88 -19.63
C ILE A 180 -11.39 9.02 -19.53
N SER A 181 -12.69 8.72 -19.64
CA SER A 181 -13.77 9.71 -19.58
C SER A 181 -14.03 10.29 -18.18
N TYR A 182 -13.44 9.73 -17.14
CA TYR A 182 -13.50 10.35 -15.81
C TYR A 182 -12.65 11.62 -15.78
N SER A 183 -13.22 12.71 -15.26
CA SER A 183 -12.47 13.95 -15.02
C SER A 183 -11.32 13.70 -14.03
N PRO A 184 -10.20 14.46 -14.11
CA PRO A 184 -9.08 14.28 -13.18
C PRO A 184 -9.49 14.29 -11.70
N ALA A 185 -10.48 15.12 -11.35
CA ALA A 185 -11.02 15.24 -9.99
C ALA A 185 -11.88 14.04 -9.55
N GLU A 186 -12.69 13.46 -10.45
CA GLU A 186 -13.46 12.26 -10.12
C GLU A 186 -12.59 11.01 -10.00
N ARG A 187 -11.53 10.92 -10.82
CA ARG A 187 -10.53 9.84 -10.72
C ARG A 187 -9.83 9.85 -9.37
N SER A 188 -9.38 11.02 -8.92
CA SER A 188 -8.66 11.16 -7.65
C SER A 188 -9.57 10.80 -6.47
N HIS A 189 -10.82 11.29 -6.42
CA HIS A 189 -11.76 10.94 -5.36
C HIS A 189 -12.01 9.42 -5.25
N ARG A 190 -12.19 8.72 -6.38
CA ARG A 190 -12.33 7.26 -6.39
C ARG A 190 -11.06 6.52 -6.00
N PHE A 191 -9.90 7.06 -6.36
CA PHE A 191 -8.60 6.52 -6.00
C PHE A 191 -8.39 6.58 -4.48
N TYR A 192 -8.62 7.75 -3.86
CA TYR A 192 -8.50 7.91 -2.41
C TYR A 192 -9.47 7.03 -1.63
N LYS A 193 -10.70 6.87 -2.12
CA LYS A 193 -11.70 5.97 -1.50
C LYS A 193 -11.21 4.52 -1.39
N ASN A 194 -10.37 4.06 -2.32
CA ASN A 194 -9.86 2.69 -2.35
C ASN A 194 -8.39 2.59 -1.94
N VAL A 195 -7.76 3.69 -1.52
CA VAL A 195 -6.31 3.72 -1.30
C VAL A 195 -5.89 2.70 -0.25
N SER A 196 -6.64 2.58 0.87
CA SER A 196 -6.34 1.63 1.94
C SER A 196 -6.34 0.17 1.48
N LEU A 197 -7.30 -0.18 0.62
CA LEU A 197 -7.38 -1.53 0.04
C LEU A 197 -6.25 -1.76 -0.97
N MET A 198 -5.98 -0.75 -1.82
CA MET A 198 -4.91 -0.81 -2.81
C MET A 198 -3.56 -1.05 -2.14
N MET A 199 -3.26 -0.39 -1.02
CA MET A 199 -1.98 -0.57 -0.32
C MET A 199 -1.86 -1.97 0.32
N PHE A 200 -2.94 -2.49 0.91
CA PHE A 200 -2.94 -3.86 1.44
C PHE A 200 -2.70 -4.90 0.33
N LEU A 201 -3.30 -4.71 -0.84
CA LEU A 201 -3.12 -5.59 -2.01
C LEU A 201 -1.74 -5.40 -2.66
N PHE A 202 -1.18 -4.19 -2.61
CA PHE A 202 0.11 -3.88 -3.18
C PHE A 202 1.25 -4.58 -2.44
N MET A 203 1.13 -4.81 -1.13
CA MET A 203 2.14 -5.52 -0.34
C MET A 203 2.48 -6.94 -0.85
N PRO A 204 1.53 -7.88 -1.01
CA PRO A 204 1.83 -9.20 -1.56
C PRO A 204 2.23 -9.14 -3.04
N PHE A 205 1.69 -8.19 -3.80
CA PHE A 205 2.09 -7.96 -5.19
C PHE A 205 3.56 -7.50 -5.29
N PHE A 206 3.98 -6.55 -4.45
CA PHE A 206 5.36 -6.08 -4.33
C PHE A 206 6.29 -7.23 -3.91
N ALA A 207 5.85 -8.09 -3.00
CA ALA A 207 6.60 -9.29 -2.62
C ALA A 207 6.78 -10.27 -3.79
N LEU A 208 5.78 -10.40 -4.68
CA LEU A 208 5.90 -11.20 -5.91
C LEU A 208 6.86 -10.56 -6.91
N ILE A 209 6.82 -9.24 -7.08
CA ILE A 209 7.79 -8.51 -7.92
C ILE A 209 9.21 -8.76 -7.39
N LEU A 210 9.44 -8.60 -6.08
CA LEU A 210 10.74 -8.88 -5.47
C LEU A 210 11.17 -10.33 -5.67
N LYS A 211 10.26 -11.29 -5.52
CA LYS A 211 10.56 -12.70 -5.79
C LYS A 211 10.96 -12.92 -7.26
N GLY A 212 10.30 -12.22 -8.18
CA GLY A 212 10.64 -12.23 -9.61
C GLY A 212 12.01 -11.62 -9.88
N ALA A 213 12.29 -10.43 -9.36
CA ALA A 213 13.58 -9.74 -9.53
C ALA A 213 14.75 -10.54 -8.94
N TYR A 214 14.54 -11.16 -7.77
CA TYR A 214 15.55 -11.94 -7.05
C TYR A 214 15.42 -13.45 -7.26
N PHE A 215 14.89 -13.89 -8.41
CA PHE A 215 14.64 -15.32 -8.69
C PHE A 215 15.90 -16.20 -8.52
N ARG A 216 17.09 -15.64 -8.74
CA ARG A 216 18.38 -16.35 -8.61
C ARG A 216 18.80 -16.61 -7.16
N GLN A 217 18.27 -15.88 -6.18
CA GLN A 217 18.71 -15.97 -4.78
C GLN A 217 18.04 -17.10 -3.98
N LYS A 218 17.13 -17.88 -4.59
CA LYS A 218 16.43 -19.04 -3.98
C LYS A 218 15.77 -18.75 -2.61
N ARG A 219 15.39 -17.49 -2.37
CA ARG A 219 14.71 -17.06 -1.13
C ARG A 219 13.22 -17.43 -1.20
N ASN A 220 12.64 -17.79 -0.05
CA ASN A 220 11.22 -18.14 0.04
C ASN A 220 10.33 -16.90 -0.12
N TYR A 221 9.14 -17.05 -0.70
CA TYR A 221 8.15 -15.96 -0.83
C TYR A 221 7.88 -15.25 0.50
N ILE A 222 7.80 -16.00 1.60
CA ILE A 222 7.56 -15.43 2.94
C ILE A 222 8.66 -14.43 3.34
N GLN A 223 9.91 -14.63 2.93
CA GLN A 223 11.00 -13.69 3.24
C GLN A 223 10.81 -12.38 2.49
N HIS A 224 10.43 -12.43 1.21
CA HIS A 224 10.07 -11.24 0.43
C HIS A 224 8.81 -10.55 0.94
N LEU A 225 7.82 -11.31 1.42
CA LEU A 225 6.61 -10.77 2.03
C LEU A 225 6.92 -10.03 3.33
N ILE A 226 7.76 -10.61 4.19
CA ILE A 226 8.19 -9.95 5.44
C ILE A 226 8.96 -8.67 5.15
N PHE A 227 9.86 -8.69 4.16
CA PHE A 227 10.56 -7.48 3.73
C PHE A 227 9.56 -6.43 3.22
N SER A 228 8.64 -6.81 2.33
CA SER A 228 7.57 -5.94 1.82
C SER A 228 6.78 -5.30 2.96
N ILE A 229 6.36 -6.10 3.95
CA ILE A 229 5.63 -5.60 5.12
C ILE A 229 6.43 -4.55 5.88
N HIS A 230 7.67 -4.84 6.28
CA HIS A 230 8.49 -3.88 7.02
C HIS A 230 8.74 -2.61 6.20
N PHE A 231 8.98 -2.74 4.90
CA PHE A 231 9.17 -1.60 4.01
C PHE A 231 7.94 -0.70 3.96
N HIS A 232 6.74 -1.25 3.80
CA HIS A 232 5.50 -0.45 3.79
C HIS A 232 5.22 0.17 5.17
N CYS A 233 5.45 -0.56 6.26
CA CYS A 233 5.35 -0.02 7.62
C CYS A 233 6.27 1.19 7.82
N PHE A 234 7.50 1.12 7.31
CA PHE A 234 8.46 2.21 7.37
C PHE A 234 7.97 3.43 6.58
N LEU A 235 7.48 3.24 5.35
CA LEU A 235 6.89 4.32 4.55
C LEU A 235 5.69 4.98 5.24
N PHE A 236 4.77 4.18 5.80
CA PHE A 236 3.62 4.71 6.54
C PHE A 236 4.02 5.50 7.77
N LEU A 237 5.05 5.08 8.50
CA LEU A 237 5.55 5.87 9.63
C LEU A 237 6.14 7.20 9.17
N ILE A 238 6.94 7.21 8.09
CA ILE A 238 7.47 8.46 7.53
C ILE A 238 6.33 9.39 7.13
N PHE A 239 5.38 8.91 6.33
CA PHE A 239 4.25 9.73 5.89
C PHE A 239 3.36 10.20 7.04
N THR A 240 3.14 9.36 8.07
CA THR A 240 2.42 9.77 9.28
C THR A 240 3.15 10.91 9.98
N VAL A 241 4.47 10.80 10.16
CA VAL A 241 5.28 11.87 10.78
C VAL A 241 5.25 13.14 9.93
N SER A 242 5.34 13.04 8.60
CA SER A 242 5.23 14.20 7.70
C SER A 242 3.90 14.92 7.87
N VAL A 243 2.77 14.20 7.85
CA VAL A 243 1.43 14.81 8.05
C VAL A 243 1.31 15.46 9.44
N LEU A 244 1.85 14.84 10.48
CA LEU A 244 1.85 15.43 11.82
C LEU A 244 2.72 16.68 11.91
N LEU A 245 3.86 16.71 11.22
CA LEU A 245 4.72 17.89 11.16
C LEU A 245 4.01 19.04 10.42
N ASP A 246 3.32 18.76 9.32
CA ASP A 246 2.48 19.74 8.62
C ASP A 246 1.38 20.31 9.50
N ALA A 247 0.70 19.43 10.24
CA ALA A 247 -0.36 19.85 11.16
C ALA A 247 0.18 20.70 12.34
N LEU A 248 1.42 20.49 12.77
CA LEU A 248 2.03 21.22 13.90
C LEU A 248 2.73 22.53 13.49
N PHE A 249 3.37 22.56 12.33
CA PHE A 249 4.24 23.67 11.90
C PHE A 249 3.74 24.43 10.67
N GLY A 250 2.62 24.00 10.07
CA GLY A 250 2.12 24.53 8.81
C GLY A 250 2.91 24.01 7.60
N SER A 251 2.32 24.08 6.40
CA SER A 251 2.81 23.46 5.16
C SER A 251 4.18 23.94 4.65
N ASN A 252 4.81 24.92 5.30
CA ASN A 252 6.09 25.48 4.88
C ASN A 252 7.31 24.58 5.22
N VAL A 253 7.13 23.52 6.01
CA VAL A 253 8.25 22.69 6.52
C VAL A 253 8.47 21.40 5.72
N THR A 254 7.47 20.87 5.01
CA THR A 254 7.56 19.56 4.33
C THR A 254 7.81 19.62 2.83
N GLU A 255 7.63 20.78 2.18
CA GLU A 255 8.03 21.07 0.80
C GLU A 255 9.43 20.52 0.43
N PRO A 256 10.50 20.72 1.24
CA PRO A 256 11.82 20.19 0.89
C PRO A 256 11.93 18.65 0.98
N PHE A 257 11.08 17.98 1.76
CA PHE A 257 11.10 16.51 1.90
C PHE A 257 10.29 15.80 0.81
N ALA A 258 9.26 16.46 0.24
CA ALA A 258 8.46 15.92 -0.86
C ALA A 258 9.25 15.75 -2.17
N ILE A 259 10.36 16.50 -2.34
CA ILE A 259 11.24 16.43 -3.52
C ILE A 259 12.22 15.24 -3.45
N LEU A 260 12.39 14.63 -2.26
CA LEU A 260 13.41 13.61 -1.97
C LEU A 260 12.89 12.16 -1.91
N ILE A 261 11.57 11.95 -2.12
CA ILE A 261 10.91 10.63 -2.21
C ILE A 261 10.45 10.40 -3.65
#